data_AF-A0A962T8P0-F1
#
_entry.id   AF-A0A962T8P0-F1
#
_cell.length_a   1.000
_cell.length_b   1.000
_cell.length_c   1.000
_cell.angle_alpha   90.00
_cell.angle_beta   90.00
_cell.angle_gamma   90.00
#
_symmetry.space_group_name_H-M   'P 1'
#
loop_
_entity.id
_entity.type
_entity.pdbx_description
1 polymer ?
#
loop_
_entity_poly.entity_id
_entity_poly.type
_entity_poly.pdbx_seq_one_letter_code
_entity_poly.pdbx_strand_id
1 'polypeptide(L)' 'MAEFFHMGGYGLYVWGSFGVTAICMIAEPLLLRGRSRGIRKRIARIARSEQGAHQ' A
#
# COMPACT_ATOMS: atom_id res chain seq x y z
N MET A 1 -9.29 -9.76 29.22
CA MET A 1 -8.97 -9.34 27.82
C MET A 1 -10.17 -9.38 26.86
N ALA A 2 -11.16 -10.24 27.04
CA ALA A 2 -12.41 -10.22 26.25
C ALA A 2 -13.48 -9.25 26.81
N GLU A 3 -13.25 -8.67 27.99
CA GLU A 3 -14.18 -7.77 28.69
C GLU A 3 -14.35 -6.41 27.97
N PHE A 4 -13.36 -6.01 27.16
CA PHE A 4 -13.41 -4.82 26.31
C PHE A 4 -14.31 -4.99 25.08
N PHE A 5 -14.58 -6.22 24.65
CA PHE A 5 -15.55 -6.52 23.59
C PHE A 5 -16.99 -6.60 24.12
N HIS A 6 -17.18 -6.78 25.43
CA HIS A 6 -18.49 -7.00 26.05
C HIS A 6 -19.07 -5.78 26.80
N MET A 7 -18.34 -4.68 26.96
CA MET A 7 -18.93 -3.39 27.37
C MET A 7 -19.64 -2.69 26.20
N GLY A 8 -20.82 -3.20 25.82
CA GLY A 8 -21.85 -2.41 25.15
C GLY A 8 -21.54 -1.85 23.74
N GLY A 9 -20.90 -2.62 22.85
CA GLY A 9 -20.89 -2.31 21.41
C GLY A 9 -19.93 -1.23 20.90
N TYR A 10 -19.25 -0.48 21.77
CA TYR A 10 -18.32 0.59 21.37
C TYR A 10 -16.93 0.13 20.91
N GLY A 11 -16.49 -1.07 21.34
CA GLY A 11 -15.17 -1.60 20.97
C GLY A 11 -15.00 -1.78 19.46
N LEU A 12 -16.06 -2.21 18.77
CA LEU A 12 -16.11 -2.35 17.32
C LEU A 12 -16.01 -0.99 16.60
N TYR A 13 -16.51 0.09 17.20
CA TYR A 13 -16.48 1.44 16.59
C TYR A 13 -15.09 2.06 16.67
N VAL A 14 -14.40 1.91 17.81
CA VAL A 14 -13.03 2.38 18.00
C VAL A 14 -12.09 1.61 17.08
N TRP A 15 -12.16 0.28 17.12
CA TRP A 15 -11.34 -0.56 16.24
C TRP A 15 -11.67 -0.36 14.76
N GLY A 16 -12.95 -0.15 14.43
CA GLY A 16 -13.39 0.18 13.07
C GLY A 16 -12.81 1.52 12.59
N SER A 17 -12.83 2.56 13.42
CA SER A 17 -12.28 3.88 13.07
C SER A 17 -10.76 3.84 12.88
N PHE A 18 -10.03 3.14 13.77
CA PHE A 18 -8.60 2.91 13.60
C PHE A 18 -8.27 2.09 12.35
N GLY A 19 -9.09 1.06 12.06
CA GLY A 19 -8.98 0.27 10.83
C GLY A 19 -9.21 1.10 9.57
N VAL A 20 -10.24 1.95 9.55
CA VAL A 20 -10.54 2.86 8.44
C VAL A 20 -9.40 3.86 8.21
N THR A 21 -8.86 4.45 9.28
CA THR A 21 -7.70 5.35 9.17
C THR A 21 -6.48 4.63 8.62
N ALA A 22 -6.18 3.42 9.11
CA ALA A 22 -5.08 2.61 8.59
C ALA A 22 -5.29 2.23 7.11
N ILE A 23 -6.52 1.88 6.72
CA ILE A 23 -6.88 1.60 5.32
C ILE A 23 -6.66 2.83 4.44
N CYS A 24 -7.10 4.02 4.86
CA CYS A 24 -6.84 5.27 4.13
C CYS A 24 -5.34 5.52 3.96
N MET A 25 -4.57 5.39 5.04
CA MET A 25 -3.11 5.59 5.02
C MET A 25 -2.38 4.58 4.13
N ILE A 26 -2.94 3.37 3.96
CA ILE A 26 -2.37 2.31 3.11
C ILE A 26 -2.88 2.38 1.66
N ALA A 27 -4.07 2.93 1.42
CA ALA A 27 -4.67 3.04 0.10
C ALA A 27 -3.81 3.88 -0.85
N GLU A 28 -3.32 5.04 -0.38
CA GLU A 28 -2.42 5.91 -1.15
C GLU A 28 -1.13 5.20 -1.60
N PRO A 29 -0.32 4.58 -0.72
CA PRO A 29 0.89 3.87 -1.13
C PRO A 29 0.61 2.60 -1.95
N LEU A 30 -0.55 1.95 -1.81
CA LEU A 30 -0.94 0.83 -2.69
C LEU A 30 -1.17 1.29 -4.12
N LEU A 31 -1.92 2.39 -4.32
CA LEU A 31 -2.14 3.02 -5.62
C LEU A 31 -0.80 3.50 -6.22
N LEU A 32 0.05 4.12 -5.40
CA LEU A 32 1.37 4.62 -5.80
C LEU A 32 2.36 3.48 -6.13
N ARG A 33 2.29 2.36 -5.39
CA ARG A 33 3.05 1.13 -5.69
C ARG A 33 2.59 0.48 -6.98
N GLY A 34 1.28 0.50 -7.27
CA GLY A 34 0.73 0.06 -8.56
C GLY A 34 1.36 0.80 -9.73
N ARG A 35 1.49 2.13 -9.63
CA ARG A 35 2.16 2.98 -10.63
C ARG A 35 3.67 2.73 -10.70
N SER A 36 4.32 2.51 -9.56
CA SER A 36 5.76 2.27 -9.47
C SER A 36 6.21 0.98 -10.17
N ARG A 37 5.34 -0.03 -10.28
CA ARG A 37 5.60 -1.24 -11.10
C ARG A 37 5.77 -0.90 -12.59
N GLY A 38 5.07 0.11 -13.08
CA GLY A 38 5.21 0.60 -14.46
C GLY A 38 6.53 1.32 -14.72
N ILE A 39 6.99 2.13 -13.75
CA ILE A 39 8.23 2.91 -13.85
C ILE A 39 9.45 1.98 -13.86
N ARG A 40 9.48 0.96 -12.98
CA ARG A 40 10.56 -0.04 -12.94
C ARG A 40 10.71 -0.80 -14.26
N LYS A 41 9.59 -1.19 -14.89
CA LYS A 41 9.61 -1.84 -16.20
C LYS A 41 10.14 -0.93 -17.31
N ARG A 42 9.94 0.38 -17.19
CA ARG A 42 10.42 1.37 -18.17
C ARG A 42 11.93 1.59 -18.06
N ILE A 43 12.44 1.72 -16.83
CA ILE A 43 13.88 1.82 -16.56
C ILE A 43 14.62 0.55 -17.02
N ALA A 44 14.07 -0.64 -16.73
CA ALA A 44 14.66 -1.91 -17.18
C ALA A 44 14.69 -2.08 -18.70
N ARG A 45 13.84 -1.35 -19.45
CA ARG A 45 13.86 -1.36 -20.92
C ARG A 45 14.94 -0.42 -21.47
N ILE A 46 15.09 0.77 -20.88
CA ILE A 46 16.11 1.75 -21.29
C ILE A 46 17.53 1.23 -21.02
N ALA A 47 17.75 0.63 -19.84
CA ALA A 47 19.05 0.05 -19.49
C ALA A 47 19.50 -1.07 -20.44
N ARG A 48 18.57 -1.78 -21.08
CA ARG A 48 18.88 -2.79 -22.10
C ARG A 48 19.23 -2.18 -23.45
N SER A 49 18.67 -1.02 -23.79
CA SER A 49 18.99 -0.31 -25.03
C SER A 49 20.39 0.30 -24.99
N GLU A 50 20.82 0.82 -23.84
CA GLU A 50 22.16 1.43 -23.68
C GLU A 50 23.29 0.39 -23.73
N GLN A 51 23.04 -0.84 -23.28
CA GLN A 51 24.05 -1.92 -23.34
C GLN A 51 24.29 -2.46 -24.75
N GLY A 52 23.32 -2.34 -25.66
CA GLY A 52 23.47 -2.76 -27.06
C GLY A 52 24.12 -1.72 -27.97
N ALA A 53 24.22 -0.47 -27.53
CA ALA A 53 24.83 0.63 -28.30
C ALA A 53 26.34 0.81 -28.04
N HIS A 54 26.90 0.05 -27.09
CA HIS A 54 28.30 0.12 -26.70
C HIS A 54 29.12 -1.14 -27.05
N GLN A 55 28.53 -2.10 -27.78
CA GLN A 55 29.24 -3.19 -28.49
C GLN A 55 29.30 -2.88 -29.98
#